data_AF-A0A316T584-F1
#
_entry.id   AF-A0A316T584-F1
#
_cell.length_a   1.000
_cell.length_b   1.000
_cell.length_c   1.000
_cell.angle_alpha   90.00
_cell.angle_beta   90.00
_cell.angle_gamma   90.00
#
_symmetry.space_group_name_H-M   'P 1'
#
loop_
_entity.id
_entity.type
_entity.pdbx_description
1 polymer ?
#
loop_
_entity_poly.entity_id
_entity_poly.type
_entity_poly.pdbx_seq_one_letter_code
_entity_poly.pdbx_strand_id
1 'polypeptide(L)'
;EVDKGWFMFFVTLLNHIYWVVGATIGGLIGPFIHFNTQGLDFVMTALFIVIFLEQWFSKKGHLPSLIGVGLSIICLLIFRKDNFIIPAMVLIFLVLTLLRRPLEKKEEFI
;
A
#
# COMPACT_ATOMS: atom_id res chain seq x y z
N GLU A 1 -18.31 14.50 26.13
CA GLU A 1 -18.00 14.51 24.69
C GLU A 1 -16.62 13.89 24.52
N VAL A 2 -16.44 12.94 23.61
CA VAL A 2 -15.12 12.32 23.38
C VAL A 2 -14.32 13.26 22.49
N ASP A 3 -13.19 13.73 22.99
CA ASP A 3 -12.30 14.60 22.24
C ASP A 3 -11.75 13.84 21.02
N LYS A 4 -11.97 14.38 19.81
CA LYS A 4 -11.58 13.75 18.55
C LYS A 4 -10.08 13.45 18.51
N GLY A 5 -9.25 14.27 19.16
CA GLY A 5 -7.81 14.06 19.21
C GLY A 5 -7.44 12.79 19.98
N TRP A 6 -8.02 12.59 21.16
CA TRP A 6 -7.81 11.39 21.97
C TRP A 6 -8.35 10.14 21.28
N PHE A 7 -9.51 10.24 20.63
CA PHE A 7 -10.07 9.12 19.87
C PHE A 7 -9.14 8.68 18.72
N MET A 8 -8.69 9.62 17.89
CA MET A 8 -7.77 9.31 16.78
C MET A 8 -6.43 8.77 17.30
N PHE A 9 -5.91 9.32 18.40
CA PHE A 9 -4.68 8.84 19.02
C PHE A 9 -4.79 7.37 19.42
N PHE A 10 -5.84 6.99 20.15
CA PHE A 10 -6.05 5.60 20.55
C PHE A 10 -6.23 4.68 19.34
N VAL A 11 -6.97 5.10 18.30
CA VAL A 11 -7.14 4.31 17.06
C VAL A 11 -5.79 4.07 16.39
N THR A 12 -4.97 5.10 16.21
CA THR A 12 -3.64 4.96 15.60
C THR A 12 -2.71 4.11 16.47
N LEU A 13 -2.73 4.31 17.79
CA LEU A 13 -1.91 3.55 18.74
C LEU A 13 -2.26 2.06 18.72
N LEU A 14 -3.56 1.73 18.81
CA LEU A 14 -4.07 0.37 18.75
C LEU A 14 -3.74 -0.28 17.40
N ASN A 15 -3.91 0.44 16.29
CA ASN A 15 -3.54 -0.05 14.96
C ASN A 15 -2.04 -0.33 14.84
N HIS A 16 -1.20 0.54 15.39
CA HIS A 16 0.25 0.34 15.38
C HIS A 16 0.65 -0.88 16.20
N ILE A 17 0.11 -1.02 17.41
CA ILE A 17 0.34 -2.19 18.26
C ILE A 17 -0.11 -3.47 17.55
N TYR A 18 -1.30 -3.47 16.95
CA TYR A 18 -1.81 -4.61 16.19
C TYR A 18 -0.85 -5.02 15.06
N TRP A 19 -0.37 -4.04 14.30
CA TRP A 19 0.54 -4.27 13.18
C TRP A 19 1.91 -4.80 13.64
N VAL A 20 2.50 -4.19 14.67
CA VAL A 20 3.80 -4.58 15.22
C VAL A 20 3.73 -5.96 15.86
N VAL A 21 2.71 -6.22 16.68
CA VAL A 21 2.51 -7.52 17.33
C VAL A 21 2.24 -8.60 16.28
N GLY A 22 1.37 -8.34 15.30
CA GLY A 22 1.09 -9.25 14.19
C GLY A 22 2.34 -9.59 13.37
N ALA A 23 3.13 -8.59 12.99
CA ALA A 23 4.38 -8.78 12.24
C ALA A 23 5.43 -9.55 13.05
N THR A 24 5.57 -9.24 14.35
CA THR A 24 6.52 -9.90 15.25
C THR A 24 6.15 -11.37 15.44
N ILE A 25 4.87 -11.65 15.72
CA ILE A 25 4.36 -13.02 15.84
C ILE A 25 4.52 -13.76 14.51
N GLY A 26 4.15 -13.16 13.39
CA GLY A 26 4.27 -13.76 12.06
C GLY A 26 5.73 -14.06 11.67
N GLY A 27 6.67 -13.18 11.99
CA GLY A 27 8.09 -13.39 11.72
C GLY A 27 8.74 -14.42 12.65
N LEU A 28 8.33 -14.47 13.92
CA LEU A 28 8.84 -15.45 14.88
C LEU A 28 8.26 -16.85 14.66
N ILE A 29 6.97 -16.96 14.38
CA ILE A 29 6.25 -18.24 14.26
C ILE A 29 6.24 -18.76 12.81
N GLY A 30 6.33 -17.87 11.81
CA GLY A 30 6.29 -18.21 10.38
C GLY A 30 7.24 -19.33 9.95
N PRO A 31 8.52 -19.33 10.38
CA PRO A 31 9.46 -20.42 10.05
C PRO A 31 9.14 -21.77 10.70
N PHE A 32 8.41 -21.77 11.82
CA PHE A 32 8.07 -22.99 12.56
C PHE A 32 6.76 -23.62 12.09
N ILE A 33 5.89 -22.82 11.46
CA ILE A 33 4.63 -23.28 10.88
C ILE A 33 4.91 -23.92 9.50
N HIS A 34 5.04 -25.25 9.49
CA HIS A 34 4.98 -26.07 8.27
C HIS A 34 3.52 -26.37 7.88
N PHE A 35 2.62 -25.40 8.02
CA PHE A 35 1.28 -25.55 7.46
C PHE A 35 1.38 -25.56 5.95
N ASN A 36 0.55 -26.36 5.30
CA ASN A 36 0.41 -26.32 3.85
C ASN A 36 -0.09 -24.91 3.45
N THR A 37 0.83 -24.02 3.07
CA THR A 37 0.55 -22.63 2.68
C THR A 37 -0.16 -22.53 1.33
N GLN A 38 -0.54 -23.67 0.72
CA GLN A 38 -1.44 -23.73 -0.41
C GLN A 38 -2.75 -22.98 -0.09
N GLY A 39 -2.89 -21.80 -0.68
CA GLY A 39 -4.02 -20.89 -0.47
C GLY A 39 -3.59 -19.48 -0.05
N LEU A 40 -2.48 -19.33 0.69
CA LEU A 40 -1.97 -18.01 1.07
C LEU A 40 -1.52 -17.20 -0.15
N ASP A 41 -0.87 -17.84 -1.12
CA ASP A 41 -0.44 -17.19 -2.36
C ASP A 41 -1.64 -16.71 -3.21
N PHE A 42 -2.76 -17.45 -3.15
CA PHE A 42 -4.00 -17.04 -3.78
C PHE A 42 -4.60 -15.81 -3.11
N VAL A 43 -4.64 -15.78 -1.77
CA VAL A 43 -5.14 -14.62 -1.01
C VAL A 43 -4.30 -13.38 -1.26
N MET A 44 -2.96 -13.49 -1.26
CA MET A 44 -2.08 -12.34 -1.54
C MET A 44 -2.33 -11.78 -2.94
N THR A 45 -2.45 -12.65 -3.96
CA THR A 45 -2.72 -12.24 -5.33
C THR A 45 -4.10 -11.58 -5.44
N ALA A 46 -5.12 -12.15 -4.80
CA ALA A 46 -6.47 -11.59 -4.77
C ALA A 46 -6.51 -10.22 -4.10
N LEU A 47 -5.84 -10.05 -2.96
CA LEU A 47 -5.72 -8.75 -2.27
C LEU A 47 -5.07 -7.70 -3.16
N PHE A 48 -3.98 -8.06 -3.85
CA PHE A 48 -3.32 -7.13 -4.77
C PHE A 48 -4.24 -6.71 -5.92
N ILE A 49 -4.95 -7.66 -6.54
CA ILE A 49 -5.90 -7.38 -7.62
C ILE A 49 -7.08 -6.52 -7.13
N VAL A 50 -7.66 -6.84 -5.97
CA VAL A 50 -8.78 -6.09 -5.40
C VAL A 50 -8.38 -4.65 -5.10
N ILE A 51 -7.22 -4.45 -4.45
CA ILE A 51 -6.70 -3.10 -4.17
C ILE A 51 -6.45 -2.34 -5.48
N PHE A 52 -5.87 -3.00 -6.49
CA PHE A 52 -5.65 -2.38 -7.80
C PHE A 52 -6.96 -1.97 -8.47
N LEU A 53 -7.96 -2.84 -8.48
CA LEU A 53 -9.29 -2.54 -9.03
C LEU A 53 -9.97 -1.42 -8.24
N GLU A 54 -9.87 -1.42 -6.92
CA GLU A 54 -10.40 -0.34 -6.09
C GLU A 54 -9.76 1.00 -6.45
N GLN A 55 -8.43 1.05 -6.61
CA GLN A 55 -7.74 2.26 -7.08
C GLN A 55 -8.16 2.67 -8.50
N TRP A 56 -8.46 1.70 -9.37
CA TRP A 56 -8.90 1.94 -10.73
C TRP A 56 -10.33 2.52 -10.79
N PHE A 57 -11.25 2.01 -9.96
CA PHE A 57 -12.66 2.41 -9.96
C PHE A 57 -12.97 3.61 -9.06
N SER A 58 -12.22 3.82 -7.97
CA SER A 58 -12.57 4.79 -6.92
C SER A 58 -12.12 6.23 -7.22
N LYS A 59 -11.18 6.44 -8.16
CA LYS A 59 -10.71 7.80 -8.55
C LYS A 59 -10.98 8.13 -10.02
N LYS A 60 -11.72 9.22 -10.26
CA LYS A 60 -12.04 9.75 -11.61
C LYS A 60 -10.80 10.14 -12.42
N GLY A 61 -9.68 10.44 -11.77
CA GLY A 61 -8.38 10.56 -12.42
C GLY A 61 -7.59 9.25 -12.30
N HIS A 62 -7.52 8.45 -13.37
CA HIS A 62 -6.68 7.22 -13.42
C HIS A 62 -5.16 7.50 -13.45
N LEU A 63 -4.77 8.78 -13.37
CA LEU A 63 -3.39 9.25 -13.41
C LEU A 63 -2.50 8.64 -12.31
N PRO A 64 -2.93 8.56 -11.03
CA PRO A 64 -2.15 7.94 -9.96
C PRO A 64 -1.91 6.44 -10.17
N SER A 65 -2.92 5.72 -10.67
CA SER A 65 -2.81 4.29 -10.96
C SER A 65 -1.85 4.04 -12.13
N LEU A 66 -1.93 4.86 -13.19
CA LEU A 66 -1.04 4.76 -14.34
C LEU A 66 0.42 5.11 -13.98
N ILE A 67 0.62 6.13 -13.14
CA ILE A 67 1.94 6.49 -12.61
C ILE A 67 2.49 5.37 -11.74
N GLY A 68 1.67 4.81 -10.85
CA GLY A 68 2.06 3.68 -9.99
C GLY A 68 2.56 2.48 -10.80
N VAL A 69 1.82 2.10 -11.85
CA VAL A 69 2.20 1.01 -12.76
C VAL A 69 3.46 1.36 -13.55
N GLY A 70 3.53 2.54 -14.17
CA GLY A 70 4.67 2.96 -14.97
C GLY A 70 5.96 3.03 -14.16
N LEU A 71 5.93 3.66 -12.99
CA LEU A 71 7.07 3.75 -12.08
C LEU A 71 7.51 2.37 -11.57
N SER A 72 6.56 1.49 -11.24
CA SER A 72 6.87 0.12 -10.81
C SER A 72 7.61 -0.66 -11.91
N ILE A 73 7.16 -0.54 -13.17
CA ILE A 73 7.80 -1.19 -14.32
C ILE A 73 9.22 -0.64 -14.53
N ILE A 74 9.40 0.68 -14.47
CA ILE A 74 10.71 1.32 -14.61
C ILE A 74 11.67 0.85 -13.51
N CYS A 75 11.21 0.83 -12.25
CA CYS A 75 12.01 0.32 -11.13
C CYS A 75 12.34 -1.17 -11.27
N LEU A 76 11.42 -1.98 -11.80
CA LEU A 76 11.66 -3.41 -12.02
C LEU A 76 12.74 -3.65 -13.09
N LEU A 77 12.75 -2.84 -14.16
CA LEU A 77 13.78 -2.91 -15.21
C LEU A 77 15.16 -2.48 -14.70
N ILE A 78 15.23 -1.48 -13.81
CA ILE A 78 16.50 -0.92 -13.30
C ILE A 78 17.06 -1.74 -12.12
N PHE A 79 16.23 -2.05 -11.12
CA PHE A 79 16.67 -2.60 -9.83
C PHE A 79 16.58 -4.13 -9.74
N ARG A 80 16.03 -4.80 -10.76
CA ARG A 80 15.85 -6.27 -10.83
C ARG A 80 14.87 -6.80 -9.75
N LYS A 81 14.29 -7.99 -9.98
CA LYS A 81 13.12 -8.54 -9.25
C LYS A 81 13.29 -8.61 -7.72
N ASP A 82 14.52 -8.73 -7.22
CA ASP A 82 14.75 -9.01 -5.80
C ASP A 82 14.70 -7.76 -4.93
N ASN A 83 14.95 -6.57 -5.49
CA ASN A 83 15.05 -5.32 -4.73
C ASN A 83 14.15 -4.19 -5.26
N PHE A 84 13.25 -4.44 -6.22
CA PHE A 84 12.48 -3.35 -6.85
C PHE A 84 11.38 -2.75 -5.95
N ILE A 85 10.86 -3.50 -4.98
CA ILE A 85 9.66 -3.09 -4.21
C ILE A 85 9.93 -1.84 -3.38
N ILE A 86 11.03 -1.81 -2.60
CA ILE A 86 11.34 -0.68 -1.71
C ILE A 86 11.57 0.62 -2.52
N PRO A 87 12.43 0.64 -3.56
CA PRO A 87 12.60 1.82 -4.41
C PRO A 87 11.31 2.25 -5.10
N ALA A 88 10.52 1.31 -5.63
CA ALA A 88 9.26 1.63 -6.30
C ALA A 88 8.26 2.29 -5.35
N MET A 89 8.10 1.76 -4.12
CA MET A 89 7.20 2.33 -3.12
C MET A 89 7.60 3.76 -2.73
N VAL A 90 8.90 3.99 -2.49
CA VAL A 90 9.41 5.34 -2.17
C VAL A 90 9.17 6.30 -3.33
N LEU A 91 9.46 5.88 -4.56
CA LEU A 91 9.30 6.70 -5.74
C LEU A 91 7.83 7.05 -6.01
N ILE A 92 6.93 6.07 -5.93
CA ILE A 92 5.49 6.27 -6.09
C ILE A 92 4.97 7.21 -5.00
N PHE A 93 5.37 7.01 -3.75
CA PHE A 93 4.97 7.88 -2.65
C PHE A 93 5.42 9.33 -2.87
N LEU A 94 6.68 9.55 -3.27
CA LEU A 94 7.21 10.88 -3.55
C LEU A 94 6.49 11.55 -4.73
N VAL A 95 6.36 10.83 -5.85
CA VAL A 95 5.71 11.36 -7.05
C VAL A 95 4.25 11.69 -6.78
N LEU A 96 3.50 10.81 -6.12
CA LEU A 96 2.10 11.05 -5.77
C LEU A 96 1.96 12.19 -4.75
N THR A 97 2.85 12.30 -3.78
CA THR A 97 2.83 13.41 -2.80
C THR A 97 3.08 14.75 -3.48
N LEU A 98 4.01 14.81 -4.44
CA LEU A 98 4.29 16.01 -5.23
C LEU A 98 3.15 16.35 -6.21
N LEU A 99 2.57 15.33 -6.86
CA LEU A 99 1.43 15.50 -7.78
C LEU A 99 0.09 15.69 -7.07
N ARG A 100 0.00 15.47 -5.76
CA ARG A 100 -1.25 15.64 -5.01
C ARG A 100 -1.82 17.06 -5.19
N ARG A 101 -0.98 18.07 -5.08
CA ARG A 101 -1.39 19.49 -5.22
C ARG A 101 -1.98 19.83 -6.60
N PRO A 102 -1.34 19.47 -7.74
CA PRO A 102 -1.93 19.72 -9.06
C PRO A 102 -3.12 18.80 -9.40
N LEU A 103 -3.20 17.59 -8.84
CA LEU A 103 -4.33 16.67 -9.05
C LEU A 103 -5.61 17.16 -8.37
N GLU A 104 -5.51 17.61 -7.12
CA GLU A 104 -6.63 18.17 -6.34
C GLU A 104 -7.16 19.45 -7.00
N LYS A 105 -6.26 20.28 -7.55
CA LYS A 105 -6.61 21.51 -8.28
C LYS A 105 -7.28 21.26 -9.64
N LYS A 106 -7.10 20.08 -10.24
CA LYS A 106 -7.73 19.70 -11.53
C LYS A 106 -9.14 19.11 -11.31
N GLU A 107 -9.37 18.44 -10.18
CA GLU A 107 -10.71 17.95 -9.81
C GLU A 107 -11.66 19.07 -9.36
N GLU A 108 -11.15 20.19 -8.82
CA GLU A 108 -11.98 21.37 -8.51
C GLU A 108 -12.36 22.24 -9.74
N PHE A 109 -11.67 22.06 -10.87
CA PHE A 109 -11.84 22.88 -12.08
C PHE A 109 -12.65 22.19 -13.20
N ILE A 110 -13.15 20.98 -12.95
CA ILE A 110 -14.08 20.21 -13.82
C ILE A 110 -15.41 20.06 -13.09
#